data_AF-A0A533YKL6-F1
#
_entry.id   AF-A0A533YKL6-F1
#
_cell.length_a   1.000
_cell.length_b   1.000
_cell.length_c   1.000
_cell.angle_alpha   90.00
_cell.angle_beta   90.00
_cell.angle_gamma   90.00
#
_symmetry.space_group_name_H-M   'P 1'
#
loop_
_entity.id
_entity.type
_entity.pdbx_description
1 polymer ?
#
loop_
_entity_poly.entity_id
_entity_poly.type
_entity_poly.pdbx_seq_one_letter_code
_entity_poly.pdbx_strand_id
1 'polypeptide(L)'
;MSFLPSADLKYLTTKGVRYEELVVGDQKAVIFMAWELEPGRFDHPLVDILVLLPSGYPDTGPDMFHTLPWLRLASVSRYPRAADQSTNFNGQSWQRWSRHNSDWRPGRDGIWTVVKRIEHAFEVAQA
;
A
#
# COMPACT_ATOMS: atom_id res chain seq x y z
N MET A 1 3.35 -21.06 4.61
CA MET A 1 4.64 -20.65 4.01
C MET A 1 4.41 -19.32 3.33
N SER A 2 5.35 -18.37 3.46
CA SER A 2 5.24 -17.07 2.81
C SER A 2 5.37 -17.20 1.29
N PHE A 3 4.61 -16.40 0.53
CA PHE A 3 4.78 -16.25 -0.92
C PHE A 3 5.70 -15.09 -1.29
N LEU A 4 6.15 -14.29 -0.31
CA LEU A 4 7.07 -13.19 -0.55
C LEU A 4 8.49 -13.70 -0.78
N PRO A 5 9.24 -13.09 -1.72
CA PRO A 5 10.67 -13.33 -1.88
C PRO A 5 11.44 -13.12 -0.57
N SER A 6 12.51 -13.88 -0.39
CA SER A 6 13.35 -13.81 0.83
C SER A 6 13.93 -12.41 1.09
N ALA A 7 14.23 -11.65 0.04
CA ALA A 7 14.70 -10.27 0.15
C ALA A 7 13.64 -9.33 0.76
N ASP A 8 12.37 -9.51 0.37
CA ASP A 8 11.25 -8.74 0.90
C ASP A 8 11.02 -9.06 2.37
N LEU A 9 10.97 -10.36 2.70
CA LEU A 9 10.85 -10.82 4.08
C LEU A 9 11.96 -10.28 4.97
N LYS A 10 13.21 -10.32 4.48
CA LYS A 10 14.37 -9.75 5.19
C LYS A 10 14.20 -8.25 5.41
N TYR A 11 13.75 -7.51 4.39
CA TYR A 11 13.51 -6.08 4.51
C TYR A 11 12.45 -5.77 5.56
N LEU A 12 11.27 -6.40 5.46
CA LEU A 12 10.13 -6.16 6.37
C LEU A 12 10.51 -6.47 7.82
N THR A 13 11.20 -7.60 8.04
CA THR A 13 11.70 -8.00 9.36
C THR A 13 12.73 -7.00 9.90
N THR A 14 13.70 -6.61 9.07
CA THR A 14 14.77 -5.67 9.48
C THR A 14 14.21 -4.28 9.81
N LYS A 15 13.15 -3.86 9.11
CA LYS A 15 12.49 -2.57 9.31
C LYS A 15 11.40 -2.60 10.38
N GLY A 16 11.09 -3.78 10.95
CA GLY A 16 10.01 -3.92 11.92
C GLY A 16 8.64 -3.56 11.36
N VAL A 17 8.45 -3.67 10.03
CA VAL A 17 7.17 -3.36 9.39
C VAL A 17 6.21 -4.49 9.72
N ARG A 18 5.07 -4.14 10.32
CA ARG A 18 4.00 -5.11 10.60
C ARG A 18 3.21 -5.36 9.32
N TYR A 19 3.08 -6.62 8.93
CA TYR A 19 2.34 -6.99 7.73
C TYR A 19 1.64 -8.34 7.88
N GLU A 20 0.63 -8.55 7.04
CA GLU A 20 -0.06 -9.81 6.82
C GLU A 20 0.02 -10.19 5.33
N GLU A 21 0.20 -11.48 5.05
CA GLU A 21 0.09 -12.06 3.71
C GLU A 21 -1.29 -12.71 3.57
N LEU A 22 -2.07 -12.27 2.59
CA LEU A 22 -3.42 -12.77 2.36
C LEU A 22 -3.59 -13.25 0.91
N VAL A 23 -4.35 -14.33 0.75
CA VAL A 23 -4.75 -14.87 -0.56
C VAL A 23 -6.26 -14.97 -0.61
N VAL A 24 -6.89 -14.29 -1.57
CA VAL A 24 -8.35 -14.31 -1.79
C VAL A 24 -8.60 -14.79 -3.22
N GLY A 25 -9.09 -16.03 -3.36
CA GLY A 25 -9.10 -16.70 -4.67
C GLY A 25 -7.67 -16.83 -5.19
N ASP A 26 -7.42 -16.33 -6.41
CA ASP A 26 -6.08 -16.32 -7.02
C ASP A 26 -5.28 -15.03 -6.73
N GLN A 27 -5.88 -14.04 -6.06
CA GLN A 27 -5.25 -12.77 -5.78
C GLN A 27 -4.43 -12.84 -4.49
N LYS A 28 -3.11 -12.66 -4.61
CA LYS A 28 -2.19 -12.46 -3.47
C LYS A 28 -2.13 -11.00 -3.07
N ALA A 29 -2.02 -10.72 -1.79
CA ALA A 29 -1.90 -9.36 -1.28
C ALA A 29 -1.06 -9.30 -0.01
N VAL A 30 -0.42 -8.15 0.20
CA VAL A 30 0.23 -7.80 1.46
C VAL A 30 -0.55 -6.66 2.09
N ILE A 31 -0.87 -6.78 3.37
CA ILE A 31 -1.47 -5.70 4.17
C ILE A 31 -0.44 -5.20 5.16
N PHE A 32 -0.01 -3.95 5.04
CA PHE A 32 0.77 -3.28 6.09
C PHE A 32 -0.18 -2.78 7.17
N MET A 33 0.02 -3.24 8.40
CA MET A 33 -0.96 -3.03 9.47
C MET A 33 -0.58 -1.84 10.36
N ALA A 34 -1.59 -1.03 10.67
CA ALA A 34 -1.52 0.11 11.57
C ALA A 34 -0.30 0.99 11.29
N TRP A 35 -0.26 1.48 10.05
CA TRP A 35 0.71 2.44 9.53
C TRP A 35 0.46 3.82 10.13
N GLU A 36 1.47 4.39 10.77
CA GLU A 36 1.40 5.72 11.38
C GLU A 36 1.47 6.81 10.31
N LEU A 37 0.50 7.71 10.36
CA LEU A 37 0.42 8.88 9.48
C LEU A 37 0.90 10.13 10.23
N GLU A 38 1.39 11.10 9.47
CA GLU A 38 1.81 12.38 10.04
C GLU A 38 0.61 13.06 10.74
N PRO A 39 0.74 13.46 12.02
CA PRO A 39 -0.34 14.08 12.77
C PRO A 39 -0.93 15.30 12.06
N GLY A 40 -2.25 15.35 11.92
CA GLY A 40 -2.96 16.47 11.29
C GLY A 40 -2.86 16.51 9.76
N ARG A 41 -2.16 15.56 9.11
CA ARG A 41 -2.16 15.42 7.64
C ARG A 41 -3.49 14.86 7.14
N PHE A 42 -3.98 13.82 7.81
CA PHE A 42 -5.23 13.13 7.50
C PHE A 42 -6.17 13.11 8.71
N ASP A 43 -7.43 12.78 8.46
CA ASP A 43 -8.49 12.63 9.47
C ASP A 43 -8.31 11.40 10.40
N HIS A 44 -7.44 10.47 10.02
CA HIS A 44 -7.06 9.32 10.82
C HIS A 44 -5.54 9.29 11.09
N PRO A 45 -5.09 8.93 12.31
CA PRO A 45 -3.67 8.85 12.64
C PRO A 45 -3.02 7.51 12.24
N LEU A 46 -3.83 6.49 12.00
CA LEU A 46 -3.42 5.13 11.67
C LEU A 46 -4.23 4.62 10.48
N VAL A 47 -3.59 3.79 9.66
CA VAL A 47 -4.23 3.19 8.49
C VAL A 47 -3.63 1.82 8.16
N ASP A 48 -4.45 0.90 7.70
CA ASP A 48 -3.98 -0.33 7.07
C ASP A 48 -3.82 -0.09 5.56
N ILE A 49 -2.78 -0.69 4.99
CA ILE A 49 -2.42 -0.46 3.59
C ILE A 49 -2.37 -1.78 2.84
N LEU A 50 -3.31 -1.96 1.92
CA LEU A 50 -3.42 -3.11 1.04
C LEU A 50 -2.63 -2.89 -0.25
N VAL A 51 -1.71 -3.81 -0.54
CA VAL A 51 -0.99 -3.92 -1.80
C VAL A 51 -1.36 -5.23 -2.47
N LEU A 52 -2.05 -5.15 -3.60
CA LEU A 52 -2.35 -6.31 -4.43
C LEU A 52 -1.11 -6.69 -5.24
N LEU A 53 -0.65 -7.92 -5.10
CA LEU A 53 0.52 -8.40 -5.83
C LEU A 53 0.09 -8.95 -7.20
N PRO A 54 0.74 -8.53 -8.30
CA PRO A 54 0.52 -9.16 -9.59
C PRO A 54 1.06 -10.60 -9.58
N SER A 55 0.56 -11.44 -10.49
CA SER A 55 1.01 -12.84 -10.61
C SER A 55 2.52 -12.97 -10.88
N GLY A 56 3.10 -11.99 -11.59
CA GLY A 56 4.53 -11.93 -11.90
C GLY A 56 5.39 -11.27 -10.83
N TYR A 57 4.87 -10.98 -9.63
CA TYR A 57 5.68 -10.41 -8.55
C TYR A 57 6.82 -11.38 -8.14
N PRO A 58 8.08 -10.92 -7.96
CA PRO A 58 8.53 -9.52 -7.91
C PRO A 58 9.01 -8.91 -9.25
N ASP A 59 9.02 -9.65 -10.35
CA ASP A 59 9.45 -9.11 -11.65
C ASP A 59 8.45 -8.10 -12.22
N THR A 60 7.17 -8.24 -11.86
CA THR A 60 6.12 -7.25 -12.11
C THR A 60 5.79 -6.50 -10.82
N GLY A 61 5.85 -5.17 -10.88
CA GLY A 61 5.54 -4.31 -9.74
C GLY A 61 4.04 -4.22 -9.45
N PRO A 62 3.64 -4.03 -8.17
CA PRO A 62 2.26 -3.68 -7.84
C PRO A 62 1.85 -2.37 -8.50
N ASP A 63 0.63 -2.37 -9.05
CA ASP A 63 0.10 -1.22 -9.79
C ASP A 63 -0.13 -0.02 -8.87
N MET A 64 -0.80 -0.25 -7.74
CA MET A 64 -1.15 0.80 -6.78
C MET A 64 -1.35 0.23 -5.37
N PHE A 65 -1.70 1.10 -4.42
CA PHE A 65 -2.03 0.69 -3.06
C PHE A 65 -3.43 1.17 -2.67
N HIS A 66 -3.93 0.63 -1.57
CA HIS A 66 -5.25 0.96 -1.05
C HIS A 66 -5.20 1.12 0.46
N THR A 67 -6.09 1.92 1.02
CA THR A 67 -6.12 2.19 2.46
C THR A 67 -7.45 1.84 3.11
N LEU A 68 -7.37 1.43 4.36
CA LEU A 68 -8.52 1.30 5.25
C LEU A 68 -8.14 1.76 6.66
N PRO A 69 -8.86 2.70 7.30
CA PRO A 69 -10.02 3.42 6.78
C PRO A 69 -9.69 4.29 5.56
N TRP A 70 -10.74 4.81 4.93
CA TRP A 70 -10.57 5.85 3.90
C TRP A 70 -10.05 7.13 4.56
N LEU A 71 -9.07 7.76 3.93
CA LEU A 71 -8.41 8.96 4.41
C LEU A 71 -8.92 10.20 3.68
N ARG A 72 -9.20 11.26 4.45
CA ARG A 72 -9.39 12.62 3.95
C ARG A 72 -8.27 13.51 4.45
N LEU A 73 -7.92 14.52 3.67
CA LEU A 73 -7.00 15.57 4.10
C LEU A 73 -7.66 16.38 5.21
N ALA A 74 -7.04 16.43 6.39
CA ALA A 74 -7.66 17.09 7.55
C ALA A 74 -7.88 18.59 7.31
N SER A 75 -7.00 19.24 6.55
CA SER A 75 -7.05 20.68 6.28
C SER A 75 -8.27 21.14 5.49
N VAL A 76 -8.79 20.30 4.59
CA VAL A 76 -9.87 20.66 3.65
C VAL A 76 -11.04 19.67 3.64
N SER A 77 -10.96 18.59 4.43
CA SER A 77 -11.98 17.53 4.53
C SER A 77 -12.36 16.88 3.18
N ARG A 78 -11.40 16.80 2.25
CA ARG A 78 -11.56 16.17 0.93
C ARG A 78 -10.67 14.95 0.78
N TYR A 79 -11.05 14.02 -0.10
CA TYR A 79 -10.16 12.94 -0.49
C TYR A 79 -8.92 13.50 -1.20
N PRO A 80 -7.75 12.87 -1.00
CA PRO A 80 -6.58 13.17 -1.81
C PRO A 80 -6.86 12.92 -3.29
N ARG A 81 -6.16 13.66 -4.15
CA ARG A 81 -6.26 13.55 -5.59
C ARG A 81 -6.04 12.10 -6.04
N ALA A 82 -6.99 11.62 -6.84
CA ALA A 82 -7.03 10.26 -7.36
C ALA A 82 -7.00 9.18 -6.26
N ALA A 83 -7.65 9.47 -5.13
CA ALA A 83 -7.87 8.58 -4.00
C ALA A 83 -9.34 8.58 -3.52
N ASP A 84 -10.30 8.65 -4.44
CA ASP A 84 -11.73 8.81 -4.17
C ASP A 84 -12.60 7.62 -4.63
N GLN A 85 -11.95 6.54 -5.06
CA GLN A 85 -12.60 5.34 -5.61
C GLN A 85 -12.44 4.13 -4.69
N SER A 86 -13.41 3.21 -4.74
CA SER A 86 -13.39 1.99 -3.94
C SER A 86 -12.78 0.80 -4.69
N THR A 87 -12.01 -0.02 -3.99
CA THR A 87 -11.64 -1.39 -4.41
C THR A 87 -12.16 -2.38 -3.38
N ASN A 88 -13.00 -3.33 -3.78
CA ASN A 88 -13.46 -4.38 -2.89
C ASN A 88 -12.43 -5.52 -2.82
N PHE A 89 -11.98 -5.85 -1.61
CA PHE A 89 -11.06 -6.96 -1.36
C PHE A 89 -11.33 -7.58 0.02
N ASN A 90 -11.44 -8.90 0.06
CA ASN A 90 -11.76 -9.67 1.27
C ASN A 90 -13.02 -9.16 2.03
N GLY A 91 -14.08 -8.81 1.29
CA GLY A 91 -15.33 -8.29 1.87
C GLY A 91 -15.25 -6.87 2.41
N GLN A 92 -14.13 -6.17 2.25
CA GLN A 92 -13.93 -4.79 2.71
C GLN A 92 -13.79 -3.85 1.51
N SER A 93 -14.25 -2.61 1.67
CA SER A 93 -14.17 -1.57 0.64
C SER A 93 -13.00 -0.63 0.92
N TRP A 94 -11.89 -0.86 0.22
CA TRP A 94 -10.64 -0.13 0.40
C TRP A 94 -10.62 1.14 -0.46
N GLN A 95 -10.03 2.22 0.05
CA GLN A 95 -9.81 3.45 -0.70
C GLN A 95 -8.67 3.23 -1.69
N ARG A 96 -8.92 3.42 -2.98
CA ARG A 96 -7.95 3.19 -4.05
C ARG A 96 -7.08 4.41 -4.32
N TRP A 97 -5.78 4.31 -4.09
CA TRP A 97 -4.83 5.39 -4.36
C TRP A 97 -4.15 5.16 -5.69
N SER A 98 -4.58 5.86 -6.75
CA SER A 98 -4.00 5.74 -8.10
C SER A 98 -2.60 6.36 -8.15
N ARG A 99 -1.60 5.61 -7.69
CA ARG A 99 -0.17 5.94 -7.67
C ARG A 99 0.56 4.84 -8.42
N HIS A 100 0.53 4.91 -9.75
CA HIS A 100 1.09 3.90 -10.65
C HIS A 100 2.62 3.92 -10.68
N ASN A 101 3.24 2.77 -10.96
CA ASN A 101 4.68 2.66 -11.21
C ASN A 101 4.97 2.16 -12.62
N SER A 102 5.27 3.06 -13.55
CA SER A 102 5.74 2.67 -14.88
C SER A 102 7.20 2.22 -14.90
N ASP A 103 7.97 2.57 -13.86
CA ASP A 103 9.43 2.48 -13.87
C ASP A 103 9.95 1.34 -13.00
N TRP A 104 9.11 0.33 -12.75
CA TRP A 104 9.51 -0.86 -11.99
C TRP A 104 10.64 -1.60 -12.70
N ARG A 105 11.70 -1.93 -11.97
CA ARG A 105 12.88 -2.61 -12.50
C ARG A 105 12.89 -4.07 -12.03
N PRO A 106 12.62 -5.04 -12.94
CA PRO A 106 12.70 -6.47 -12.61
C PRO A 106 14.05 -6.84 -12.01
N GLY A 107 14.05 -7.73 -11.01
CA GLY A 107 15.25 -8.14 -10.27
C GLY A 107 15.95 -7.05 -9.43
N ARG A 108 15.43 -5.82 -9.38
CA ARG A 108 16.00 -4.69 -8.61
C ARG A 108 15.04 -4.00 -7.67
N ASP A 109 13.76 -3.96 -8.01
CA ASP A 109 12.72 -3.43 -7.14
C ASP A 109 12.00 -4.58 -6.44
N GLY A 110 11.42 -4.26 -5.28
CA GLY A 110 10.73 -5.21 -4.42
C GLY A 110 9.87 -4.45 -3.42
N ILE A 111 9.54 -5.08 -2.29
CA ILE A 111 8.59 -4.50 -1.34
C ILE A 111 9.10 -3.17 -0.75
N TRP A 112 10.41 -2.99 -0.66
CA TRP A 112 11.02 -1.73 -0.21
C TRP A 112 10.68 -0.56 -1.14
N THR A 113 10.62 -0.79 -2.45
CA THR A 113 10.23 0.23 -3.44
C THR A 113 8.76 0.59 -3.25
N VAL A 114 7.90 -0.40 -2.98
CA VAL A 114 6.48 -0.16 -2.68
C VAL A 114 6.31 0.67 -1.42
N VAL A 115 6.98 0.30 -0.33
CA VAL A 115 6.94 1.01 0.96
C VAL A 115 7.37 2.47 0.80
N LYS A 116 8.50 2.73 0.12
CA LYS A 116 8.96 4.11 -0.11
C LYS A 116 8.02 4.93 -0.97
N ARG A 117 7.35 4.31 -1.93
CA ARG A 117 6.34 5.00 -2.76
C ARG A 117 5.07 5.32 -1.97
N ILE A 118 4.67 4.46 -1.04
CA ILE A 118 3.55 4.72 -0.11
C ILE A 118 3.89 5.90 0.81
N GLU A 119 5.05 5.87 1.46
CA GLU A 119 5.53 6.98 2.30
C GLU A 119 5.47 8.32 1.55
N HIS A 120 6.07 8.35 0.35
CA HIS A 120 6.08 9.55 -0.49
C HIS A 120 4.66 9.98 -0.91
N ALA A 121 3.78 9.03 -1.24
CA ALA A 121 2.41 9.34 -1.64
C ALA A 121 1.61 10.02 -0.53
N PHE A 122 1.81 9.64 0.74
CA PHE A 122 1.22 10.33 1.89
C PHE A 122 1.86 11.70 2.13
N GLU A 123 3.19 11.78 2.03
CA GLU A 123 3.93 13.04 2.16
C GLU A 123 3.46 14.10 1.17
N VAL A 124 3.21 13.75 -0.09
CA VAL A 124 2.82 14.71 -1.14
C VAL A 124 1.31 14.78 -1.40
N ALA A 125 0.49 14.11 -0.57
CA ALA A 125 -0.96 14.09 -0.74
C ALA A 125 -1.57 15.50 -0.73
N GLN A 126 -2.41 15.79 -1.71
CA GLN A 126 -3.14 17.05 -1.84
C GLN A 126 -4.49 16.77 -2.51
N ALA A 127 -5.44 17.70 -2.38
CA ALA A 127 -6.78 17.55 -2.94
C ALA A 127 -6.79 17.59 -4.48
#